data_AF-A0A1M6J6K1-F1
#
_entry.id   AF-A0A1M6J6K1-F1
#
_cell.length_a   1.000
_cell.length_b   1.000
_cell.length_c   1.000
_cell.angle_alpha   90.00
_cell.angle_beta   90.00
_cell.angle_gamma   90.00
#
_symmetry.space_group_name_H-M   'P 1'
#
loop_
_entity.id
_entity.type
_entity.pdbx_description
1 polymer ?
#
loop_
_entity_poly.entity_id
_entity_poly.type
_entity_poly.pdbx_seq_one_letter_code
_entity_poly.pdbx_strand_id
1 'polypeptide(L)' 'MSKEELKRKEKSLKSIIIFCIPIIIGLFYFVLRDYFDGKEIDFAMLTIAICTIGGPVTVYPELKKVQEELKNKK' A
#
# COMPACT_ATOMS: atom_id res chain seq x y z
N MET A 1 -18.20 18.03 -0.39
CA MET A 1 -18.20 16.69 -1.01
C MET A 1 -19.46 15.94 -0.56
N SER A 2 -20.20 15.38 -1.51
CA SER A 2 -21.41 14.59 -1.26
C SER A 2 -21.05 13.26 -0.59
N LYS A 3 -21.99 12.62 0.14
CA LYS A 3 -21.77 11.30 0.75
C LYS A 3 -21.37 10.25 -0.30
N GLU A 4 -21.90 10.37 -1.52
CA GLU A 4 -21.58 9.48 -2.64
C GLU A 4 -20.14 9.65 -3.13
N GLU A 5 -19.67 10.89 -3.23
CA GLU A 5 -18.30 11.21 -3.61
C GLU A 5 -17.28 10.70 -2.57
N LEU A 6 -17.57 10.84 -1.28
CA LEU A 6 -16.73 10.26 -0.22
C LEU A 6 -16.67 8.74 -0.30
N LYS A 7 -17.80 8.05 -0.48
CA LYS A 7 -17.83 6.59 -0.62
C LYS A 7 -17.04 6.12 -1.84
N ARG A 8 -17.15 6.84 -2.96
CA ARG A 8 -16.36 6.54 -4.17
C ARG A 8 -14.87 6.73 -3.91
N LYS A 9 -14.49 7.79 -3.20
CA LYS A 9 -13.10 8.07 -2.84
C LYS A 9 -12.54 7.02 -1.87
N GLU A 10 -13.30 6.62 -0.85
CA GLU A 10 -12.93 5.55 0.08
C GLU A 10 -12.66 4.23 -0.68
N LYS A 11 -13.59 3.82 -1.57
CA LYS A 11 -13.44 2.60 -2.36
C LYS A 11 -12.19 2.63 -3.24
N SER A 12 -11.91 3.78 -3.86
CA SER A 12 -10.72 3.97 -4.70
C SER A 12 -9.43 3.83 -3.89
N LEU A 13 -9.30 4.57 -2.79
CA LEU A 13 -8.12 4.53 -1.92
C LEU A 13 -7.90 3.13 -1.34
N LYS A 14 -8.98 2.45 -0.93
CA LYS A 14 -8.93 1.07 -0.45
C LYS A 14 -8.46 0.09 -1.54
N SER A 15 -8.91 0.28 -2.78
CA SER A 15 -8.48 -0.56 -3.91
C SER A 15 -6.99 -0.41 -4.19
N ILE A 16 -6.44 0.80 -4.08
CA ILE A 16 -5.01 1.06 -4.25
C ILE A 16 -4.20 0.29 -3.20
N ILE A 17 -4.58 0.40 -1.92
CA ILE A 17 -3.89 -0.30 -0.82
C ILE A 17 -3.94 -1.81 -1.04
N ILE A 18 -5.12 -2.36 -1.37
CA ILE A 18 -5.28 -3.80 -1.63
C ILE A 18 -4.41 -4.27 -2.79
N PHE A 19 -4.30 -3.47 -3.85
CA PHE A 19 -3.45 -3.78 -5.01
C PHE A 19 -1.95 -3.72 -4.68
N CYS A 20 -1.52 -2.82 -3.80
CA CYS A 20 -0.12 -2.74 -3.39
C CYS A 20 0.34 -3.94 -2.55
N ILE A 21 -0.55 -4.57 -1.76
CA ILE A 21 -0.21 -5.70 -0.88
C ILE A 21 0.46 -6.87 -1.63
N PRO A 22 -0.12 -7.46 -2.70
CA PRO A 22 0.51 -8.58 -3.41
C PRO A 22 1.85 -8.19 -4.05
N ILE A 23 2.00 -6.94 -4.51
CA ILE A 23 3.25 -6.46 -5.08
C ILE A 23 4.35 -6.40 -4.01
N ILE A 24 4.04 -5.84 -2.84
CA ILE A 24 4.97 -5.79 -1.71
C ILE A 24 5.37 -7.20 -1.29
N ILE A 25 4.40 -8.11 -1.11
CA ILE A 25 4.67 -9.50 -0.73
C ILE A 25 5.57 -10.19 -1.76
N GLY A 26 5.29 -10.01 -3.06
CA GLY A 26 6.09 -10.60 -4.13
C GLY A 26 7.54 -10.10 -4.10
N LEU A 27 7.74 -8.78 -4.00
CA LEU A 27 9.07 -8.18 -3.94
C LEU A 27 9.87 -8.66 -2.72
N PHE A 28 9.25 -8.66 -1.54
CA PHE A 28 9.91 -9.16 -0.32
C PHE A 28 10.17 -10.66 -0.38
N TYR A 29 9.30 -11.46 -1.02
CA TYR A 29 9.55 -12.88 -1.21
C TYR A 29 10.82 -13.13 -2.02
N PHE A 30 11.05 -12.38 -3.12
CA PHE A 30 12.28 -12.51 -3.90
C PHE A 30 13.51 -12.12 -3.09
N VAL A 31 13.46 -10.98 -2.39
CA VAL A 31 14.56 -10.51 -1.55
C VAL A 31 14.90 -11.53 -0.45
N LEU A 32 13.88 -12.06 0.25
CA LEU A 32 14.07 -13.06 1.29
C LEU A 32 14.58 -14.39 0.73
N ARG A 33 14.07 -14.82 -0.42
CA ARG A 33 14.52 -16.04 -1.09
C ARG A 33 16.00 -15.97 -1.43
N ASP A 34 16.46 -14.89 -2.07
CA ASP A 34 17.87 -14.77 -2.44
C ASP A 34 18.78 -14.69 -1.19
N TYR A 35 18.30 -14.06 -0.11
CA TYR A 35 18.98 -14.07 1.18
C TYR A 35 19.13 -15.49 1.76
N PHE A 36 18.06 -16.30 1.77
CA PHE A 36 18.10 -17.66 2.30
C PHE A 36 18.85 -18.65 1.40
N ASP A 37 18.83 -18.44 0.08
CA ASP A 37 19.58 -19.24 -0.90
C ASP A 37 21.10 -18.93 -0.87
N GLY A 38 21.55 -18.02 0.01
CA GLY A 38 22.96 -17.66 0.19
C GLY A 38 23.54 -16.86 -0.98
N LYS A 39 22.68 -16.25 -1.80
CA LYS A 39 23.08 -15.37 -2.89
C LYS A 39 23.37 -13.96 -2.36
N GLU A 40 24.14 -13.19 -3.12
CA GLU A 40 24.28 -11.77 -2.84
C GLU A 40 22.90 -11.10 -2.88
N ILE A 41 22.59 -10.33 -1.83
CA ILE A 41 21.35 -9.56 -1.77
C ILE A 41 21.41 -8.50 -2.87
N ASP A 42 20.44 -8.52 -3.77
CA ASP A 42 20.24 -7.44 -4.73
C ASP A 42 19.73 -6.19 -3.99
N PHE A 43 20.65 -5.28 -3.70
CA PHE A 43 20.34 -4.01 -3.05
C PHE A 43 19.38 -3.13 -3.87
N ALA A 44 19.36 -3.26 -5.20
CA ALA A 44 18.39 -2.56 -6.03
C ALA A 44 16.98 -3.13 -5.80
N MET A 45 16.85 -4.46 -5.76
CA MET A 45 15.57 -5.11 -5.47
C MET A 45 15.06 -4.80 -4.06
N LEU A 46 15.96 -4.81 -3.06
CA LEU A 46 15.63 -4.40 -1.69
C LEU A 46 15.15 -2.94 -1.62
N THR A 47 15.83 -2.03 -2.32
CA THR A 47 15.44 -0.61 -2.39
C THR A 47 14.05 -0.46 -3.02
N ILE A 48 13.78 -1.16 -4.11
CA ILE A 48 12.46 -1.16 -4.77
C ILE A 48 11.38 -1.69 -3.81
N ALA A 49 11.65 -2.78 -3.08
CA ALA A 49 10.72 -3.36 -2.12
C ALA A 49 10.37 -2.37 -1.00
N ILE A 50 11.37 -1.68 -0.43
CA ILE A 50 11.19 -0.67 0.61
C ILE A 50 10.40 0.53 0.07
N CYS A 51 10.77 1.07 -1.08
CA CYS A 51 10.08 2.23 -1.68
C CYS A 51 8.62 1.91 -2.02
N THR A 52 8.31 0.66 -2.39
CA THR A 52 6.94 0.22 -2.69
C THR A 52 6.03 0.28 -1.46
N ILE A 53 6.57 0.14 -0.24
CA ILE A 53 5.81 0.35 1.01
C ILE A 53 5.36 1.82 1.15
N GLY A 54 6.16 2.76 0.68
CA GLY A 54 5.85 4.20 0.74
C GLY A 54 4.54 4.57 0.05
N GLY A 55 4.17 3.87 -1.04
CA GLY A 55 2.91 4.06 -1.74
C GLY A 55 1.68 3.95 -0.82
N PRO A 56 1.35 2.76 -0.29
CA PRO A 56 0.21 2.60 0.62
C PRO A 56 0.33 3.44 1.91
N VAL A 57 1.54 3.67 2.42
CA VAL A 57 1.76 4.53 3.60
C VAL A 57 1.33 5.98 3.34
N THR A 58 1.56 6.52 2.15
CA THR A 58 1.12 7.89 1.80
C THR A 58 -0.39 8.00 1.56
N VAL A 59 -1.02 6.92 1.09
CA VAL A 59 -2.46 6.85 0.81
C VAL A 59 -3.29 6.60 2.08
N TYR A 60 -2.74 5.90 3.07
CA TYR A 60 -3.44 5.51 4.29
C TYR A 60 -3.99 6.70 5.12
N PRO A 61 -3.24 7.81 5.35
CA PRO A 61 -3.77 8.99 6.03
C PRO A 61 -4.97 9.60 5.32
N GLU A 62 -4.97 9.62 3.99
CA GLU A 62 -6.08 10.16 3.21
C GLU A 62 -7.33 9.27 3.33
N LEU A 63 -7.15 7.95 3.27
CA LEU A 63 -8.24 7.00 3.51
C LEU A 63 -8.84 7.19 4.91
N LYS A 64 -8.00 7.38 5.93
CA LYS A 64 -8.45 7.61 7.31
C LYS A 64 -9.30 8.89 7.42
N LYS A 65 -8.86 10.01 6.80
CA LYS A 65 -9.63 11.26 6.78
C LYS A 65 -11.00 11.08 6.13
N VAL A 66 -11.06 10.39 4.99
CA VAL A 66 -12.33 10.11 4.30
C VAL A 66 -13.26 9.25 5.17
N GLN A 67 -12.72 8.27 5.90
CA GLN A 67 -13.51 7.45 6.83
C GLN A 67 -14.05 8.24 8.03
N GLU A 68 -13.25 9.15 8.59
CA GLU A 68 -13.67 10.04 9.67
C GLU A 68 -14.78 11.00 9.20
N GLU A 69 -14.65 11.59 8.01
CA GLU A 69 -15.69 12.44 7.44
C GLU A 69 -16.98 11.67 7.13
N LEU A 70 -16.89 10.42 6.65
CA LEU A 70 -18.05 9.55 6.47
C LEU A 70 -18.75 9.21 7.78
N LYS A 71 -17.98 8.99 8.86
CA LYS A 71 -18.50 8.70 10.20
C LYS A 71 -19.21 9.92 10.79
N ASN A 72 -18.66 11.11 10.63
CA ASN A 72 -19.24 12.36 11.14
C ASN A 72 -20.47 12.82 10.35
N LYS A 73 -20.64 12.35 9.10
CA LYS A 73 -21.83 12.58 8.27
C LYS A 73 -22.90 11.47 8.42
N LYS A 74 -22.67 10.48 9.28
CA LYS A 74 -23.61 9.38 9.55
C LYS A 74 -24.64 9.81 10.58
#